data_AF-A0A1E3RD57-F1
#
_entry.id   AF-A0A1E3RD57-F1
#
_cell.length_a   1.000
_cell.length_b   1.000
_cell.length_c   1.000
_cell.angle_alpha   90.00
_cell.angle_beta   90.00
_cell.angle_gamma   90.00
#
_symmetry.space_group_name_H-M   'P 1'
#
loop_
_entity.id
_entity.type
_entity.pdbx_description
1 polymer ?
#
loop_
_entity_poly.entity_id
_entity_poly.type
_entity_poly.pdbx_seq_one_letter_code
_entity_poly.pdbx_strand_id
1 'polypeptide(L)'
;GVELLAAHVVDRVAAGGRWRCADGCGEGGVIDDPSASPLAMAAVLDGRRLYARRADLQQVIAVCDPVGAAAVADMIGVHGPDRSDADARADVEAAIAAAGSLADGHRLPDDVVARLGTALTDLQVRDTLYALAVGESAGQAESLWAELSRRLPEPWRIEALTLLAFSAYTRGDGPLAGVSLEAALRCDEAHRMAGMLDRALQAGLRPEQIRELATTGYRLADQLGVRLPPRRVFGRRAG
;
A
#
# COMPACT_ATOMS: atom_id res chain seq x y z
N GLY A 1 15.49 -11.80 -20.68
CA GLY A 1 14.09 -12.21 -20.91
C GLY A 1 13.68 -13.18 -19.82
N VAL A 2 12.38 -13.30 -19.55
CA VAL A 2 11.84 -14.40 -18.72
C VAL A 2 11.65 -15.60 -19.63
N GLU A 3 12.29 -16.72 -19.30
CA GLU A 3 12.13 -17.98 -20.03
C GLU A 3 10.88 -18.70 -19.55
N LEU A 4 9.99 -19.10 -20.47
CA LEU A 4 8.81 -19.89 -20.14
C LEU A 4 9.22 -21.35 -19.96
N LEU A 5 9.26 -21.82 -18.72
CA LEU A 5 9.63 -23.20 -18.40
C LEU A 5 8.48 -24.19 -18.58
N ALA A 6 7.26 -23.80 -18.20
CA ALA A 6 6.06 -24.63 -18.33
C ALA A 6 4.79 -23.78 -18.22
N ALA A 7 3.69 -24.27 -18.78
CA ALA A 7 2.36 -23.68 -18.63
C ALA A 7 1.40 -24.76 -18.12
N HIS A 8 0.64 -24.44 -17.07
CA HIS A 8 -0.28 -25.37 -16.42
C HIS A 8 -1.68 -24.77 -16.38
N VAL A 9 -2.69 -25.61 -16.60
CA VAL A 9 -4.10 -25.25 -16.44
C VAL A 9 -4.63 -25.91 -15.18
N VAL A 10 -5.29 -25.13 -14.33
CA VAL A 10 -5.88 -25.58 -13.08
C VAL A 10 -7.39 -25.35 -13.09
N ASP A 11 -8.16 -26.24 -12.44
CA ASP A 11 -9.60 -26.05 -12.26
C ASP A 11 -9.92 -25.06 -11.12
N ARG A 12 -9.13 -25.11 -10.04
CA ARG A 12 -9.19 -24.22 -8.87
C ARG A 12 -7.83 -24.16 -8.18
N VAL A 13 -7.50 -23.01 -7.59
CA VAL A 13 -6.29 -22.83 -6.78
C VAL A 13 -6.62 -23.16 -5.31
N ALA A 14 -6.78 -24.44 -5.00
CA ALA A 14 -7.09 -24.92 -3.66
C ALA A 14 -6.63 -26.37 -3.47
N ALA A 15 -6.47 -26.79 -2.21
CA ALA A 15 -6.17 -28.18 -1.86
C ALA A 15 -7.17 -29.15 -2.54
N GLY A 16 -6.63 -30.16 -3.22
CA GLY A 16 -7.42 -31.13 -3.97
C GLY A 16 -8.06 -30.58 -5.25
N GLY A 17 -7.62 -29.42 -5.76
CA GLY A 17 -7.80 -29.04 -7.17
C GLY A 17 -6.99 -29.94 -8.09
N ARG A 18 -7.19 -29.83 -9.41
CA ARG A 18 -6.46 -30.58 -10.43
C ARG A 18 -5.72 -29.63 -11.35
N TRP A 19 -4.47 -29.98 -11.66
CA TRP A 19 -3.67 -29.31 -12.67
C TRP A 19 -3.38 -30.27 -13.83
N ARG A 20 -3.19 -29.72 -15.03
CA ARG A 20 -2.70 -30.44 -16.21
C ARG A 20 -1.74 -29.55 -17.00
N CYS A 21 -0.77 -30.16 -17.67
CA CYS A 21 0.12 -29.40 -18.55
C CYS A 21 -0.65 -28.86 -19.76
N ALA A 22 -0.37 -27.61 -20.12
CA ALA A 22 -1.04 -26.94 -21.23
C ALA A 22 -0.45 -27.31 -22.61
N ASP A 23 0.73 -27.92 -22.64
CA ASP A 23 1.44 -28.34 -23.85
C ASP A 23 0.94 -29.67 -24.45
N GLY A 24 -0.03 -30.32 -23.79
CA GLY A 24 -0.61 -31.58 -24.25
C GLY A 24 0.21 -32.83 -23.95
N CYS A 25 1.25 -32.75 -23.10
CA CYS A 25 2.05 -33.93 -22.74
C CYS A 25 1.30 -34.98 -21.90
N GLY A 26 0.11 -34.64 -21.38
CA GLY A 26 -0.72 -35.54 -20.57
C GLY A 26 -0.38 -35.53 -19.08
N GLU A 27 0.69 -34.85 -18.67
CA GLU A 27 1.04 -34.68 -17.26
C GLU A 27 -0.01 -33.86 -16.51
N GLY A 28 -0.23 -34.25 -15.26
CA GLY A 28 -1.20 -33.61 -14.39
C GLY A 28 -1.22 -34.23 -13.01
N GLY A 29 -1.94 -33.60 -12.10
CA GLY A 29 -1.98 -34.04 -10.72
C GLY A 29 -3.00 -33.31 -9.90
N VAL A 30 -2.95 -33.56 -8.60
CA VAL A 30 -3.68 -32.80 -7.59
C VAL A 30 -2.84 -31.63 -7.10
N ILE A 31 -3.52 -30.55 -6.72
CA ILE A 31 -2.91 -29.36 -6.14
C ILE A 31 -2.88 -29.54 -4.62
N ASP A 32 -1.68 -29.47 -4.04
CA ASP A 32 -1.49 -29.40 -2.59
C ASP A 32 -2.06 -28.10 -2.02
N ASP A 33 -2.24 -28.01 -0.70
CA ASP A 33 -2.76 -26.81 -0.07
C ASP A 33 -1.85 -25.59 -0.34
N PRO A 34 -2.29 -24.60 -1.14
CA PRO A 34 -1.46 -23.44 -1.45
C PRO A 34 -1.09 -22.62 -0.22
N SER A 35 -1.94 -22.65 0.82
CA SER A 35 -1.72 -21.91 2.07
C SER A 35 -0.65 -22.54 2.97
N ALA A 36 -0.35 -23.82 2.76
CA ALA A 36 0.72 -24.55 3.45
C ALA A 36 2.04 -24.56 2.67
N SER A 37 2.10 -23.90 1.51
CA SER A 37 3.30 -23.87 0.67
C SER A 37 4.46 -23.09 1.32
N PRO A 38 5.73 -23.40 0.99
CA PRO A 38 6.88 -22.61 1.45
C PRO A 38 6.77 -21.12 1.09
N LEU A 39 6.15 -20.80 -0.06
CA LEU A 39 5.89 -19.43 -0.47
C LEU A 39 4.89 -18.73 0.45
N ALA A 40 3.80 -19.42 0.81
CA ALA A 40 2.81 -18.90 1.75
C ALA A 40 3.40 -18.70 3.16
N MET A 41 4.25 -19.62 3.62
CA MET A 41 4.98 -19.47 4.89
C MET A 41 5.96 -18.29 4.86
N ALA A 42 6.75 -18.14 3.80
CA ALA A 42 7.64 -16.99 3.64
C ALA A 42 6.86 -15.67 3.62
N ALA A 43 5.71 -15.63 2.94
CA ALA A 43 4.81 -14.47 2.93
C ALA A 43 4.33 -14.10 4.34
N VAL A 44 3.93 -15.07 5.16
CA VAL A 44 3.49 -14.83 6.55
C VAL A 44 4.65 -14.37 7.43
N LEU A 45 5.85 -14.95 7.28
CA LEU A 45 7.05 -14.52 8.00
C LEU A 45 7.45 -13.06 7.66
N ASP A 46 7.21 -12.63 6.42
CA ASP A 46 7.35 -11.24 5.99
C ASP A 46 6.20 -10.33 6.48
N GLY A 47 5.29 -10.85 7.31
CA GLY A 47 4.15 -10.14 7.90
C GLY A 47 2.95 -9.97 6.96
N ARG A 48 2.88 -10.70 5.84
CA ARG A 48 1.71 -10.65 4.94
C ARG A 48 0.54 -11.41 5.55
N ARG A 49 -0.66 -10.84 5.40
CA ARG A 49 -1.90 -11.56 5.65
C ARG A 49 -2.27 -12.35 4.40
N LEU A 50 -2.49 -13.65 4.55
CA LEU A 50 -3.01 -14.47 3.47
C LEU A 50 -4.52 -14.31 3.42
N TYR A 51 -5.03 -13.94 2.25
CA TYR A 51 -6.46 -13.80 2.00
C TYR A 51 -6.92 -14.92 1.09
N ALA A 52 -7.99 -15.62 1.48
CA ALA A 52 -8.53 -16.74 0.71
C ALA A 52 -9.24 -16.25 -0.57
N ARG A 53 -9.82 -15.05 -0.52
CA ARG A 53 -10.59 -14.47 -1.63
C ARG A 53 -10.19 -13.02 -1.89
N ARG A 54 -10.27 -12.60 -3.15
CA ARG A 54 -10.10 -11.19 -3.53
C ARG A 54 -11.11 -10.28 -2.82
N ALA A 55 -12.32 -10.77 -2.55
CA ALA A 55 -13.32 -10.02 -1.77
C ALA A 55 -12.84 -9.70 -0.36
N ASP A 56 -12.09 -10.61 0.29
CA ASP A 56 -11.56 -10.39 1.64
C ASP A 56 -10.46 -9.30 1.65
N LEU A 57 -9.66 -9.23 0.58
CA LEU A 57 -8.70 -8.15 0.35
C LEU A 57 -9.41 -6.80 0.16
N GLN A 58 -10.53 -6.77 -0.57
CA GLN A 58 -11.29 -5.53 -0.79
C GLN A 58 -11.85 -4.96 0.52
N GLN A 59 -12.15 -5.80 1.51
CA GLN A 59 -12.59 -5.34 2.83
C GLN A 59 -11.52 -4.54 3.59
N VAL A 60 -10.24 -4.72 3.28
CA VAL A 60 -9.14 -3.94 3.89
C VAL A 60 -9.26 -2.45 3.57
N ILE A 61 -9.85 -2.12 2.43
CA ILE A 61 -9.97 -0.73 1.92
C ILE A 61 -11.42 -0.27 1.77
N ALA A 62 -12.40 -1.12 2.10
CA ALA A 62 -13.81 -0.81 1.96
C ALA A 62 -14.20 0.35 2.90
N VAL A 63 -14.93 1.34 2.35
CA VAL A 63 -15.45 2.46 3.15
C VAL A 63 -16.29 1.89 4.28
N CYS A 64 -15.93 2.21 5.52
CA CYS A 64 -16.57 1.62 6.70
C CYS A 64 -17.82 2.38 7.13
N ASP A 65 -17.86 3.69 6.93
CA ASP A 65 -18.96 4.56 7.36
C ASP A 65 -19.12 5.74 6.38
N PRO A 66 -20.07 5.67 5.44
CA PRO A 66 -20.34 6.76 4.50
C PRO A 66 -20.80 8.05 5.19
N VAL A 67 -21.49 7.97 6.34
CA VAL A 67 -21.98 9.16 7.07
C VAL A 67 -20.82 9.84 7.77
N GLY A 68 -19.96 9.08 8.46
CA GLY A 68 -18.72 9.57 9.04
C GLY A 68 -17.78 10.17 7.99
N ALA A 69 -17.67 9.55 6.80
CA ALA A 69 -16.87 10.09 5.70
C ALA A 69 -17.38 11.46 5.22
N ALA A 70 -18.69 11.68 5.19
CA ALA A 70 -19.27 12.97 4.85
C ALA A 70 -18.96 14.03 5.93
N ALA A 71 -19.06 13.68 7.21
CA ALA A 71 -18.70 14.59 8.30
C ALA A 71 -17.22 14.99 8.26
N VAL A 72 -16.33 14.05 7.93
CA VAL A 72 -14.90 14.34 7.69
C VAL A 72 -14.72 15.27 6.50
N ALA A 73 -15.50 15.11 5.42
CA ALA A 73 -15.45 15.98 4.24
C ALA A 73 -15.61 17.46 4.60
N ASP A 74 -16.58 17.77 5.45
CA ASP A 74 -16.89 19.14 5.88
C ASP A 74 -15.76 19.78 6.70
N MET A 75 -14.87 18.96 7.27
CA MET A 75 -13.73 19.39 8.08
C MET A 75 -12.44 19.50 7.26
N ILE A 76 -12.39 18.93 6.05
CA ILE A 76 -11.20 18.96 5.22
C ILE A 76 -10.99 20.38 4.67
N GLY A 77 -9.83 20.94 4.96
CA GLY A 77 -9.43 22.26 4.49
C GLY A 77 -8.85 22.24 3.08
N VAL A 78 -8.54 23.43 2.60
CA VAL A 78 -7.65 23.65 1.45
C VAL A 78 -6.41 24.36 1.94
N HIS A 79 -5.26 24.00 1.38
CA HIS A 79 -4.02 24.71 1.69
C HIS A 79 -4.08 26.16 1.18
N GLY A 80 -3.58 27.10 2.00
CA GLY A 80 -3.35 28.47 1.56
C GLY A 80 -2.15 28.57 0.60
N PRO A 81 -2.03 29.68 -0.15
CA PRO A 81 -0.96 29.86 -1.13
C PRO A 81 0.45 30.00 -0.50
N ASP A 82 0.54 30.42 0.77
CA ASP A 82 1.80 30.72 1.46
C ASP A 82 2.28 29.59 2.39
N ARG A 83 2.14 28.34 1.94
CA ARG A 83 2.60 27.16 2.67
C ARG A 83 4.12 27.21 2.86
N SER A 84 4.56 27.10 4.11
CA SER A 84 5.98 27.02 4.45
C SER A 84 6.46 25.57 4.59
N ASP A 85 7.77 25.36 4.49
CA ASP A 85 8.40 24.07 4.80
C ASP A 85 8.12 23.64 6.26
N ALA A 86 7.90 24.59 7.18
CA ALA A 86 7.54 24.30 8.56
C ALA A 86 6.13 23.70 8.68
N ASP A 87 5.19 24.14 7.84
CA ASP A 87 3.84 23.56 7.78
C ASP A 87 3.88 22.14 7.21
N ALA A 88 4.63 21.95 6.11
CA ALA A 88 4.82 20.64 5.51
C ALA A 88 5.50 19.66 6.49
N ARG A 89 6.52 20.12 7.22
CA ARG A 89 7.16 19.37 8.30
C ARG A 89 6.16 18.95 9.37
N ALA A 90 5.35 19.89 9.88
CA ALA A 90 4.37 19.61 10.93
C ALA A 90 3.30 18.60 10.50
N ASP A 91 2.97 18.56 9.20
CA ASP A 91 2.03 17.58 8.65
C ASP A 91 2.65 16.19 8.50
N VAL A 92 3.91 16.09 8.07
CA VAL A 92 4.64 14.81 8.05
C VAL A 92 4.79 14.25 9.47
N GLU A 93 5.19 15.09 10.43
CA GLU A 93 5.31 14.70 11.84
C GLU A 93 3.96 14.26 12.43
N ALA A 94 2.86 14.93 12.05
CA ALA A 94 1.51 14.53 12.45
C ALA A 94 1.09 13.17 11.89
N ALA A 95 1.44 12.86 10.63
CA ALA A 95 1.19 11.54 10.06
C ALA A 95 1.97 10.44 10.79
N ILE A 96 3.25 10.70 11.13
CA ILE A 96 4.08 9.75 11.91
C ILE A 96 3.47 9.53 13.30
N ALA A 97 3.06 10.59 13.99
CA ALA A 97 2.41 10.50 15.29
C ALA A 97 1.08 9.74 15.24
N ALA A 98 0.25 9.99 14.22
CA ALA A 98 -1.00 9.27 14.01
C ALA A 98 -0.78 7.77 13.74
N ALA A 99 0.23 7.42 12.94
CA ALA A 99 0.62 6.03 12.71
C ALA A 99 1.03 5.32 14.01
N GLY A 100 1.81 6.00 14.87
CA GLY A 100 2.18 5.50 16.18
C GLY A 100 0.97 5.30 17.11
N SER A 101 0.10 6.31 17.19
CA SER A 101 -1.12 6.25 18.02
C SER A 101 -2.05 5.10 17.62
N LEU A 102 -2.21 4.87 16.31
CA LEU A 102 -2.99 3.75 15.79
C LEU A 102 -2.34 2.40 16.11
N ALA A 103 -1.00 2.31 16.03
CA ALA A 103 -0.26 1.10 16.40
C ALA A 103 -0.40 0.76 17.89
N ASP A 104 -0.56 1.78 18.75
CA ASP A 104 -0.86 1.63 20.18
C ASP A 104 -2.33 1.28 20.45
N GLY A 105 -3.16 1.12 19.41
CA GLY A 105 -4.57 0.71 19.51
C GLY A 105 -5.56 1.87 19.72
N HIS A 106 -5.12 3.12 19.62
CA HIS A 106 -6.01 4.27 19.72
C HIS A 106 -6.79 4.48 18.40
N ARG A 107 -8.00 5.01 18.52
CA ARG A 107 -8.77 5.47 17.36
C ARG A 107 -8.35 6.89 17.00
N LEU A 108 -8.25 7.16 15.69
CA LEU A 108 -8.01 8.51 15.20
C LEU A 108 -9.28 9.36 15.27
N PRO A 109 -9.25 10.52 15.94
CA PRO A 109 -10.34 11.50 15.90
C PRO A 109 -10.62 12.01 14.47
N ASP A 110 -11.86 12.44 14.18
CA ASP A 110 -12.26 12.91 12.85
C ASP A 110 -11.49 14.17 12.41
N ASP A 111 -11.15 15.07 13.34
CA ASP A 111 -10.32 16.27 13.06
C ASP A 111 -8.89 15.89 12.64
N VAL A 112 -8.33 14.85 13.23
CA VAL A 112 -7.01 14.32 12.83
C VAL A 112 -7.10 13.70 11.44
N VAL A 113 -8.15 12.92 11.16
CA VAL A 113 -8.37 12.34 9.83
C VAL A 113 -8.55 13.42 8.76
N ALA A 114 -9.35 14.46 9.04
CA ALA A 114 -9.57 15.58 8.11
C ALA A 114 -8.29 16.39 7.89
N ARG A 115 -7.50 16.64 8.94
CA ARG A 115 -6.19 17.30 8.83
C ARG A 115 -5.24 16.49 7.95
N LEU A 116 -5.15 15.17 8.15
CA LEU A 116 -4.32 14.30 7.33
C LEU A 116 -4.82 14.24 5.88
N GLY A 117 -6.14 14.19 5.68
CA GLY A 117 -6.75 14.27 4.34
C GLY A 117 -6.38 15.56 3.60
N THR A 118 -6.36 16.70 4.31
CA THR A 118 -5.87 17.98 3.79
C THR A 118 -4.40 17.87 3.42
N ALA A 119 -3.55 17.45 4.36
CA ALA A 119 -2.11 17.35 4.20
C ALA A 119 -1.66 16.46 3.02
N LEU A 120 -2.40 15.40 2.72
CA LEU A 120 -2.11 14.50 1.59
C LEU A 120 -2.29 15.17 0.22
N THR A 121 -3.00 16.30 0.13
CA THR A 121 -3.12 17.08 -1.11
C THR A 121 -1.87 17.89 -1.44
N ASP A 122 -0.98 18.10 -0.46
CA ASP A 122 0.32 18.70 -0.68
C ASP A 122 1.31 17.65 -1.19
N LEU A 123 1.81 17.88 -2.41
CA LEU A 123 2.74 16.95 -3.06
C LEU A 123 4.05 16.79 -2.28
N GLN A 124 4.56 17.84 -1.62
CA GLN A 124 5.80 17.77 -0.83
C GLN A 124 5.60 16.90 0.41
N VAL A 125 4.47 17.03 1.10
CA VAL A 125 4.10 16.17 2.24
C VAL A 125 3.92 14.73 1.76
N ARG A 126 3.07 14.52 0.76
CA ARG A 126 2.77 13.19 0.20
C ARG A 126 4.04 12.48 -0.27
N ASP A 127 4.88 13.17 -1.02
CA ASP A 127 6.09 12.58 -1.60
C ASP A 127 7.12 12.25 -0.52
N THR A 128 7.15 13.02 0.59
CA THR A 128 7.93 12.70 1.79
C THR A 128 7.40 11.43 2.47
N LEU A 129 6.08 11.26 2.57
CA LEU A 129 5.45 10.12 3.26
C LEU A 129 5.69 8.76 2.58
N TYR A 130 6.01 8.71 1.28
CA TYR A 130 6.44 7.47 0.62
C TYR A 130 7.70 6.86 1.25
N ALA A 131 8.56 7.67 1.89
CA ALA A 131 9.72 7.18 2.61
C ALA A 131 9.37 6.23 3.76
N LEU A 132 8.19 6.40 4.38
CA LEU A 132 7.78 5.59 5.52
C LEU A 132 7.61 4.10 5.16
N ALA A 133 7.31 3.80 3.90
CA ALA A 133 7.13 2.43 3.40
C ALA A 133 8.43 1.58 3.44
N VAL A 134 9.59 2.21 3.62
CA VAL A 134 10.89 1.52 3.72
C VAL A 134 11.60 1.74 5.06
N GLY A 135 10.95 2.45 5.99
CA GLY A 135 11.45 2.71 7.34
C GLY A 135 11.15 1.59 8.33
N GLU A 136 11.75 1.66 9.52
CA GLU A 136 11.52 0.70 10.60
C GLU A 136 10.04 0.61 11.03
N SER A 137 9.29 1.70 10.88
CA SER A 137 7.86 1.80 11.19
C SER A 137 6.93 1.57 9.98
N ALA A 138 7.40 0.94 8.90
CA ALA A 138 6.60 0.78 7.66
C ALA A 138 5.21 0.17 7.87
N GLY A 139 5.08 -0.82 8.77
CA GLY A 139 3.78 -1.43 9.07
C GLY A 139 2.79 -0.48 9.79
N GLN A 140 3.30 0.46 10.57
CA GLN A 140 2.47 1.49 11.23
C GLN A 140 1.92 2.47 10.19
N ALA A 141 2.78 2.90 9.26
CA ALA A 141 2.36 3.75 8.14
C ALA A 141 1.35 3.04 7.23
N GLU A 142 1.59 1.78 6.87
CA GLU A 142 0.64 0.96 6.11
C GLU A 142 -0.74 0.90 6.79
N SER A 143 -0.76 0.71 8.11
CA SER A 143 -2.01 0.69 8.90
C SER A 143 -2.73 2.05 8.88
N LEU A 144 -1.98 3.15 8.96
CA LEU A 144 -2.53 4.50 8.84
C LEU A 144 -3.18 4.70 7.47
N TRP A 145 -2.51 4.32 6.38
CA TRP A 145 -3.06 4.47 5.02
C TRP A 145 -4.32 3.63 4.82
N ALA A 146 -4.35 2.41 5.37
CA ALA A 146 -5.55 1.58 5.36
C ALA A 146 -6.71 2.24 6.15
N GLU A 147 -6.46 2.80 7.33
CA GLU A 147 -7.47 3.54 8.10
C GLU A 147 -8.00 4.78 7.35
N LEU A 148 -7.10 5.61 6.82
CA LEU A 148 -7.47 6.80 6.05
C LEU A 148 -8.24 6.44 4.78
N SER A 149 -7.84 5.40 4.05
CA SER A 149 -8.54 4.95 2.83
C SER A 149 -9.98 4.49 3.07
N ARG A 150 -10.32 4.11 4.30
CA ARG A 150 -11.68 3.66 4.69
C ARG A 150 -12.56 4.79 5.22
N ARG A 151 -11.99 5.93 5.59
CA ARG A 151 -12.68 7.06 6.24
C ARG A 151 -12.67 8.34 5.41
N LEU A 152 -11.66 8.55 4.58
CA LEU A 152 -11.61 9.70 3.70
C LEU A 152 -12.63 9.55 2.56
N PRO A 153 -13.43 10.59 2.29
CA PRO A 153 -14.27 10.65 1.09
C PRO A 153 -13.43 10.97 -0.15
N GLU A 154 -14.03 10.77 -1.32
CA GLU A 154 -13.46 11.31 -2.56
C GLU A 154 -13.56 12.86 -2.56
N PRO A 155 -12.56 13.57 -3.11
CA PRO A 155 -11.39 13.04 -3.84
C PRO A 155 -10.21 12.64 -2.94
N TRP A 156 -10.14 13.06 -1.68
CA TRP A 156 -8.94 12.89 -0.82
C TRP A 156 -8.53 11.44 -0.56
N ARG A 157 -9.49 10.51 -0.64
CA ARG A 157 -9.26 9.07 -0.50
C ARG A 157 -8.18 8.52 -1.44
N ILE A 158 -8.02 9.10 -2.63
CA ILE A 158 -7.12 8.58 -3.66
C ILE A 158 -5.66 8.54 -3.22
N GLU A 159 -5.24 9.52 -2.43
CA GLU A 159 -3.85 9.63 -1.97
C GLU A 159 -3.54 8.59 -0.89
N ALA A 160 -4.51 8.34 0.01
CA ALA A 160 -4.39 7.27 1.00
C ALA A 160 -4.34 5.88 0.34
N LEU A 161 -5.16 5.64 -0.68
CA LEU A 161 -5.12 4.39 -1.47
C LEU A 161 -3.78 4.22 -2.21
N THR A 162 -3.25 5.30 -2.78
CA THR A 162 -1.97 5.27 -3.51
C THR A 162 -0.78 5.01 -2.56
N LEU A 163 -0.77 5.65 -1.37
CA LEU A 163 0.23 5.38 -0.32
C LEU A 163 0.14 3.95 0.21
N LEU A 164 -1.08 3.43 0.43
CA LEU A 164 -1.29 2.03 0.82
C LEU A 164 -0.78 1.07 -0.25
N ALA A 165 -1.11 1.33 -1.51
CA ALA A 165 -0.64 0.54 -2.63
C ALA A 165 0.89 0.50 -2.71
N PHE A 166 1.54 1.66 -2.54
CA PHE A 166 2.99 1.75 -2.53
C PHE A 166 3.61 0.93 -1.39
N SER A 167 3.09 1.07 -0.16
CA SER A 167 3.55 0.29 1.01
C SER A 167 3.40 -1.22 0.81
N ALA A 168 2.25 -1.66 0.28
CA ALA A 168 2.02 -3.05 -0.04
C ALA A 168 2.99 -3.54 -1.12
N TYR A 169 3.19 -2.75 -2.18
CA TYR A 169 4.07 -3.10 -3.30
C TYR A 169 5.53 -3.19 -2.84
N THR A 170 6.04 -2.21 -2.07
CA THR A 170 7.42 -2.27 -1.58
C THR A 170 7.65 -3.51 -0.73
N ARG A 171 6.69 -3.95 0.10
CA ARG A 171 6.81 -5.18 0.90
C ARG A 171 6.55 -6.47 0.09
N GLY A 172 6.14 -6.34 -1.16
CA GLY A 172 5.91 -7.43 -2.11
C GLY A 172 4.51 -8.05 -2.04
N ASP A 173 3.56 -7.39 -1.38
CA ASP A 173 2.14 -7.76 -1.37
C ASP A 173 1.43 -7.20 -2.62
N GLY A 174 1.73 -7.82 -3.76
CA GLY A 174 1.14 -7.46 -5.06
C GLY A 174 -0.40 -7.49 -5.08
N PRO A 175 -1.08 -8.46 -4.45
CA PRO A 175 -2.54 -8.47 -4.38
C PRO A 175 -3.15 -7.25 -3.69
N LEU A 176 -2.66 -6.87 -2.50
CA LEU A 176 -3.15 -5.68 -1.82
C LEU A 176 -2.78 -4.40 -2.58
N ALA A 177 -1.58 -4.34 -3.16
CA ALA A 177 -1.18 -3.24 -4.03
C ALA A 177 -2.14 -3.07 -5.21
N GLY A 178 -2.43 -4.15 -5.93
CA GLY A 178 -3.32 -4.13 -7.10
C GLY A 178 -4.75 -3.74 -6.76
N VAL A 179 -5.32 -4.28 -5.67
CA VAL A 179 -6.68 -3.89 -5.22
C VAL A 179 -6.74 -2.42 -4.82
N SER A 180 -5.68 -1.91 -4.16
CA SER A 180 -5.60 -0.50 -3.75
C SER A 180 -5.44 0.44 -4.95
N LEU A 181 -4.63 0.08 -5.96
CA LEU A 181 -4.45 0.85 -7.19
C LEU A 181 -5.71 0.86 -8.06
N GLU A 182 -6.38 -0.29 -8.20
CA GLU A 182 -7.67 -0.37 -8.89
C GLU A 182 -8.70 0.55 -8.21
N ALA A 183 -8.73 0.58 -6.87
CA ALA A 183 -9.61 1.49 -6.15
C ALA A 183 -9.24 2.97 -6.37
N ALA A 184 -7.95 3.31 -6.34
CA ALA A 184 -7.48 4.68 -6.60
C ALA A 184 -7.85 5.15 -8.01
N LEU A 185 -7.60 4.32 -9.03
CA LEU A 185 -7.87 4.63 -10.43
C LEU A 185 -9.38 4.68 -10.75
N ARG A 186 -10.21 4.00 -9.97
CA ARG A 186 -11.68 4.18 -10.04
C ARG A 186 -12.13 5.54 -9.51
N CYS A 187 -11.40 6.14 -8.58
CA CYS A 187 -11.67 7.51 -8.12
C CYS A 187 -11.22 8.55 -9.17
N ASP A 188 -10.03 8.38 -9.76
CA ASP A 188 -9.51 9.19 -10.85
C ASP A 188 -8.57 8.39 -11.76
N GLU A 189 -9.03 8.11 -12.99
CA GLU A 189 -8.26 7.37 -14.00
C GLU A 189 -6.99 8.10 -14.44
N ALA A 190 -6.94 9.43 -14.30
CA ALA A 190 -5.80 10.27 -14.68
C ALA A 190 -4.76 10.43 -13.55
N HIS A 191 -4.96 9.81 -12.38
CA HIS A 191 -4.06 9.97 -11.24
C HIS A 191 -2.66 9.42 -11.54
N ARG A 192 -1.70 10.33 -11.73
CA ARG A 192 -0.38 10.04 -12.31
C ARG A 192 0.40 8.97 -11.54
N MET A 193 0.45 9.07 -10.21
CA MET A 193 1.23 8.14 -9.39
C MET A 193 0.58 6.76 -9.33
N ALA A 194 -0.74 6.69 -9.17
CA ALA A 194 -1.47 5.42 -9.17
C ALA A 194 -1.31 4.71 -10.53
N GLY A 195 -1.45 5.44 -11.64
CA GLY A 195 -1.26 4.88 -12.98
C GLY A 195 0.18 4.41 -13.24
N MET A 196 1.19 5.10 -12.69
CA MET A 196 2.59 4.66 -12.80
C MET A 196 2.84 3.36 -12.02
N LEU A 197 2.34 3.28 -10.78
CA LEU A 197 2.49 2.10 -9.93
C LEU A 197 1.73 0.90 -10.50
N ASP A 198 0.54 1.09 -11.06
CA ASP A 198 -0.22 0.01 -11.69
C ASP A 198 0.53 -0.56 -12.90
N ARG A 199 1.01 0.30 -13.81
CA ARG A 199 1.81 -0.17 -14.96
C ARG A 199 3.07 -0.92 -14.51
N ALA A 200 3.75 -0.44 -13.46
CA ALA A 200 4.90 -1.14 -12.90
C ALA A 200 4.52 -2.53 -12.36
N LEU A 201 3.40 -2.62 -11.64
CA LEU A 201 2.87 -3.87 -11.10
C LEU A 201 2.49 -4.85 -12.21
N GLN A 202 1.75 -4.40 -13.23
CA GLN A 202 1.37 -5.23 -14.38
C GLN A 202 2.58 -5.68 -15.21
N ALA A 203 3.63 -4.87 -15.30
CA ALA A 203 4.89 -5.23 -15.94
C ALA A 203 5.78 -6.15 -15.10
N GLY A 204 5.37 -6.48 -13.86
CA GLY A 204 6.10 -7.39 -12.99
C GLY A 204 7.40 -6.80 -12.45
N LEU A 205 7.49 -5.47 -12.29
CA LEU A 205 8.67 -4.84 -11.68
C LEU A 205 8.84 -5.36 -10.25
N ARG A 206 10.11 -5.61 -9.88
CA ARG A 206 10.41 -6.19 -8.58
C ARG A 206 10.24 -5.16 -7.46
N PRO A 207 9.78 -5.54 -6.26
CA PRO A 207 9.62 -4.62 -5.14
C PRO A 207 10.88 -3.80 -4.82
N GLU A 208 12.07 -4.37 -4.99
CA GLU A 208 13.35 -3.68 -4.77
C GLU A 208 13.50 -2.43 -5.64
N GLN A 209 13.02 -2.47 -6.89
CA GLN A 209 13.06 -1.32 -7.80
C GLN A 209 12.07 -0.24 -7.36
N ILE A 210 10.92 -0.63 -6.82
CA ILE A 210 9.91 0.31 -6.30
C ILE A 210 10.42 1.01 -5.04
N ARG A 211 11.18 0.31 -4.17
CA ARG A 211 11.79 0.91 -2.97
C ARG A 211 12.76 2.05 -3.30
N GLU A 212 13.32 2.11 -4.50
CA GLU A 212 14.18 3.23 -4.90
C GLU A 212 13.41 4.56 -4.95
N LEU A 213 12.11 4.53 -5.28
CA LEU A 213 11.26 5.73 -5.26
C LEU A 213 11.15 6.34 -3.86
N ALA A 214 11.18 5.50 -2.82
CA ALA A 214 11.14 5.94 -1.42
C ALA A 214 12.40 6.72 -1.00
N THR A 215 13.51 6.59 -1.75
CA THR A 215 14.74 7.38 -1.46
C THR A 215 14.55 8.86 -1.70
N THR A 216 13.69 9.25 -2.63
CA THR A 216 13.32 10.65 -2.87
C THR A 216 12.65 11.23 -1.63
N GLY A 217 11.76 10.48 -0.97
CA GLY A 217 11.09 10.92 0.25
C GLY A 217 12.06 11.17 1.41
N TYR A 218 13.12 10.36 1.56
CA TYR A 218 14.16 10.62 2.57
C TYR A 218 14.94 11.91 2.30
N ARG A 219 15.17 12.25 1.04
CA ARG A 219 15.81 13.51 0.65
C ARG A 219 14.91 14.71 0.96
N LEU A 220 13.61 14.59 0.66
CA LEU A 220 12.62 15.63 0.97
C LEU A 220 12.48 15.83 2.48
N ALA A 221 12.48 14.75 3.26
CA ALA A 221 12.46 14.86 4.72
C ALA A 221 13.67 15.61 5.29
N ASP A 222 14.87 15.38 4.74
CA ASP A 222 16.08 16.10 5.14
C ASP A 222 15.96 17.60 4.83
N GLN A 223 15.43 17.95 3.66
CA GLN A 223 15.14 19.35 3.27
C GLN A 223 14.12 20.02 4.20
N LEU A 224 13.08 19.28 4.61
CA LEU A 224 12.07 19.74 5.57
C LEU A 224 12.57 19.73 7.03
N GLY A 225 13.74 19.15 7.30
CA GLY A 225 14.25 18.93 8.66
C GLY A 225 13.45 17.93 9.49
N VAL A 226 12.66 17.06 8.85
CA VAL A 226 11.89 15.98 9.49
C VAL A 226 12.82 14.81 9.80
N ARG A 227 12.78 14.31 11.04
CA ARG A 227 13.45 13.05 11.39
C ARG A 227 12.53 11.87 11.08
N LEU A 228 12.76 11.21 9.95
CA LEU A 228 12.08 9.96 9.62
C LEU A 228 12.62 8.76 10.40
N PRO A 229 11.82 7.69 10.58
CA PRO A 229 12.31 6.41 11.04
C PRO A 229 13.47 5.92 10.17
N PRO A 230 14.52 5.31 10.75
CA PRO A 230 15.66 4.82 9.99
C PRO A 230 15.22 3.79 8.95
N ARG A 231 15.95 3.73 7.83
CA ARG A 231 15.68 2.80 6.75
C ARG A 231 15.94 1.38 7.23
N ARG A 232 15.01 0.46 6.97
CA ARG A 232 15.28 -0.97 7.15
C ARG A 232 16.35 -1.41 6.16
N VAL A 233 17.32 -2.17 6.63
CA VAL A 233 18.23 -2.90 5.74
C VAL A 233 17.45 -4.08 5.18
N PHE A 234 17.01 -3.98 3.92
CA PHE A 234 16.42 -5.13 3.23
C PHE A 234 17.53 -6.13 2.93
N GLY A 235 17.59 -7.20 3.74
CA GLY A 235 18.57 -8.25 3.60
C GLY A 235 18.44 -8.96 2.25
N ARG A 236 19.58 -9.11 1.56
CA ARG A 236 19.76 -10.07 0.48
C ARG A 236 19.23 -11.43 0.94
N ARG A 237 18.45 -12.09 0.07
CA ARG A 237 17.99 -13.47 0.23
C ARG A 237 19.01 -14.29 1.00
N ALA A 238 18.59 -14.92 2.10
CA ALA A 238 19.29 -16.10 2.59
C ALA A 238 19.34 -17.09 1.40
N GLY A 239 20.57 -17.50 1.06
CA GLY A 239 20.83 -18.47 0.01
C GLY A 239 20.32 -19.85 0.35
#